data_AF-A0ABD4E0N5-F1
#
_entry.id   AF-A0ABD4E0N5-F1
#
_cell.length_a   1.000
_cell.length_b   1.000
_cell.length_c   1.000
_cell.angle_alpha   90.00
_cell.angle_beta   90.00
_cell.angle_gamma   90.00
#
_symmetry.space_group_name_H-M   'P 1'
#
loop_
_entity.id
_entity.type
_entity.pdbx_description
1 polymer ?
#
loop_
_entity_poly.entity_id
_entity_poly.type
_entity_poly.pdbx_seq_one_letter_code
_entity_poly.pdbx_strand_id
1 'polypeptide(L)'
;MQKIDFGSIDADGEGPTIGDVTESRYARDTIATDGTNAFDAIEISGCMFVAADCIEPCTNPSDRPAFFSVYLHYAEGHGHGVECVGDFATADRAREYAGRIRDAFCWPIAVDRSQSL
;
A
#
# COMPACT_ATOMS: atom_id res chain seq x y z
N MET A 1 -9.59 -22.24 -10.16
CA MET A 1 -8.96 -20.97 -9.73
C MET A 1 -9.32 -19.93 -10.76
N GLN A 2 -10.03 -18.86 -10.37
CA GLN A 2 -10.35 -17.77 -11.30
C GLN A 2 -9.04 -17.10 -11.71
N LYS A 3 -8.85 -16.84 -13.00
CA LYS A 3 -7.67 -16.13 -13.49
C LYS A 3 -7.86 -14.64 -13.19
N ILE A 4 -7.18 -14.13 -12.17
CA ILE A 4 -7.19 -12.70 -11.84
C ILE A 4 -6.32 -11.97 -12.86
N ASP A 5 -6.82 -10.86 -13.40
CA ASP A 5 -6.05 -9.94 -14.23
C ASP A 5 -5.45 -8.85 -13.32
N PHE A 6 -4.14 -8.87 -13.15
CA PHE A 6 -3.41 -7.91 -12.33
C PHE A 6 -2.99 -6.65 -13.12
N GLY A 7 -3.33 -6.56 -14.41
CA GLY A 7 -2.97 -5.42 -15.24
C GLY A 7 -1.46 -5.13 -15.21
N SER A 8 -1.12 -3.90 -14.83
CA SER A 8 0.28 -3.41 -14.77
C SER A 8 0.89 -3.47 -13.36
N ILE A 9 0.22 -4.09 -12.38
CA ILE A 9 0.77 -4.25 -11.04
C ILE A 9 2.05 -5.10 -11.13
N ASP A 10 3.13 -4.57 -10.56
CA ASP A 10 4.42 -5.24 -10.51
C ASP A 10 4.31 -6.61 -9.84
N ALA A 11 5.24 -7.51 -10.17
CA ALA A 11 5.37 -8.76 -9.43
C ALA A 11 5.76 -8.49 -7.97
N ASP A 12 5.23 -9.34 -7.08
CA ASP A 12 5.54 -9.29 -5.66
C ASP A 12 7.02 -9.57 -5.40
N GLY A 13 7.50 -9.09 -4.26
CA GLY A 13 8.87 -9.23 -3.80
C GLY A 13 9.56 -7.90 -3.54
N GLU A 14 10.83 -8.00 -3.17
CA GLU A 14 11.65 -6.83 -2.87
C GLU A 14 11.93 -6.01 -4.15
N GLY A 15 11.96 -4.69 -3.97
CA GLY A 15 12.35 -3.71 -4.97
C GLY A 15 13.78 -3.21 -4.74
N PRO A 16 14.11 -2.05 -5.32
CA PRO A 16 15.38 -1.40 -5.02
C PRO A 16 15.42 -0.94 -3.55
N THR A 17 16.64 -0.83 -3.01
CA THR A 17 16.91 -0.06 -1.81
C THR A 17 17.23 1.38 -2.20
N ILE A 18 16.48 2.35 -1.67
CA ILE A 18 16.69 3.78 -1.88
C ILE A 18 16.85 4.44 -0.51
N GLY A 19 18.02 5.01 -0.25
CA GLY A 19 18.39 5.42 1.10
C GLY A 19 18.45 4.20 2.03
N ASP A 20 17.75 4.26 3.15
CA ASP A 20 17.66 3.18 4.15
C ASP A 20 16.40 2.31 3.99
N VAL A 21 15.66 2.46 2.88
CA VAL A 21 14.39 1.77 2.65
C VAL A 21 14.55 0.77 1.50
N THR A 22 14.42 -0.53 1.80
CA THR A 22 14.22 -1.57 0.79
C THR A 22 12.74 -1.65 0.48
N GLU A 23 12.38 -1.34 -0.77
CA GLU A 23 10.97 -1.37 -1.17
C GLU A 23 10.41 -2.78 -1.25
N SER A 24 9.10 -2.91 -1.09
CA SER A 24 8.41 -4.21 -1.08
C SER A 24 7.06 -4.11 -1.79
N ARG A 25 6.60 -5.23 -2.36
CA ARG A 25 5.33 -5.33 -3.08
C ARG A 25 4.69 -6.68 -2.80
N TYR A 26 3.42 -6.69 -2.43
CA TYR A 26 2.68 -7.91 -2.06
C TYR A 26 1.24 -7.94 -2.58
N ALA A 27 0.80 -6.95 -3.36
CA ALA A 27 -0.61 -6.82 -3.73
C ALA A 27 -1.14 -8.04 -4.48
N ARG A 28 -0.32 -8.68 -5.33
CA ARG A 28 -0.81 -9.78 -6.15
C ARG A 28 -1.09 -11.02 -5.30
N ASP A 29 -0.19 -11.36 -4.38
CA ASP A 29 -0.37 -12.45 -3.44
C ASP A 29 -1.53 -12.21 -2.48
N THR A 30 -1.64 -11.00 -1.90
CA THR A 30 -2.75 -10.60 -1.02
C THR A 30 -4.10 -10.75 -1.74
N ILE A 31 -4.23 -10.21 -2.96
CA ILE A 31 -5.47 -10.26 -3.74
C ILE A 31 -5.76 -11.68 -4.26
N ALA A 32 -4.74 -12.48 -4.57
CA ALA A 32 -4.93 -13.87 -4.97
C ALA A 32 -5.41 -14.74 -3.80
N THR A 33 -4.97 -14.44 -2.58
CA THR A 33 -5.32 -15.17 -1.36
C THR A 33 -6.72 -14.83 -0.88
N ASP A 34 -7.03 -13.54 -0.73
CA ASP A 34 -8.31 -13.10 -0.17
C ASP A 34 -9.41 -12.93 -1.23
N GLY A 35 -9.01 -12.75 -2.49
CA GLY A 35 -9.90 -12.56 -3.63
C GLY A 35 -10.25 -11.09 -3.88
N THR A 36 -10.59 -10.78 -5.14
CA THR A 36 -10.85 -9.39 -5.56
C THR A 36 -12.04 -8.74 -4.86
N ASN A 37 -13.01 -9.52 -4.38
CA ASN A 37 -14.17 -8.97 -3.67
C ASN A 37 -13.87 -8.67 -2.20
N ALA A 38 -12.71 -9.08 -1.68
CA ALA A 38 -12.34 -8.81 -0.30
C ALA A 38 -11.97 -7.35 -0.06
N PHE A 39 -11.67 -6.59 -1.11
CA PHE A 39 -11.19 -5.21 -1.01
C PHE A 39 -12.03 -4.26 -1.84
N ASP A 40 -12.13 -3.01 -1.39
CA ASP A 40 -12.93 -1.97 -2.07
C ASP A 40 -12.24 -0.61 -2.18
N ALA A 41 -11.10 -0.39 -1.51
CA ALA A 41 -10.39 0.87 -1.55
C ALA A 41 -8.89 0.71 -1.27
N ILE A 42 -8.13 1.77 -1.57
CA ILE A 42 -6.69 1.86 -1.38
C ILE A 42 -6.37 3.04 -0.44
N GLU A 43 -5.43 2.84 0.47
CA GLU A 43 -4.85 3.89 1.32
C GLU A 43 -3.35 4.03 1.07
N ILE A 44 -2.84 5.25 1.12
CA ILE A 44 -1.41 5.57 1.13
C ILE A 44 -1.11 6.37 2.40
N SER A 45 -0.15 5.91 3.20
CA SER A 45 0.26 6.60 4.42
C SER A 45 1.79 6.73 4.48
N GLY A 46 2.27 7.90 4.89
CA GLY A 46 3.66 8.04 5.34
C GLY A 46 3.80 7.36 6.70
N CYS A 47 4.90 6.64 6.92
CA CYS A 47 5.14 5.82 8.11
C CYS A 47 6.45 6.23 8.79
N MET A 48 6.49 6.16 10.11
CA MET A 48 7.68 6.47 10.92
C MET A 48 7.95 5.37 11.95
N PHE A 49 9.23 5.20 12.29
CA PHE A 49 9.65 4.30 13.36
C PHE A 49 9.52 5.04 14.70
N VAL A 50 8.66 4.56 15.61
CA VAL A 50 8.43 5.17 16.93
C VAL A 50 9.13 4.44 18.07
N ALA A 51 9.36 3.14 17.91
CA ALA A 51 10.19 2.29 18.76
C ALA A 51 10.83 1.20 17.87
N ALA A 52 11.78 0.43 18.41
CA ALA A 52 12.66 -0.46 17.64
C ALA A 52 11.99 -1.22 16.48
N ASP A 53 10.80 -1.79 16.71
CA ASP A 53 10.00 -2.56 15.75
C ASP A 53 8.58 -2.00 15.55
N CYS A 54 8.28 -0.83 16.13
CA CYS A 54 6.97 -0.21 16.02
C CYS A 54 6.95 0.83 14.91
N ILE A 55 6.09 0.59 13.93
CA ILE A 55 5.78 1.48 12.82
C ILE A 55 4.43 2.13 13.10
N GLU A 56 4.38 3.46 13.01
CA GLU A 56 3.13 4.21 13.08
C GLU A 56 2.95 5.10 11.84
N PRO A 57 1.71 5.32 11.38
CA PRO A 57 1.45 6.30 10.35
C PRO A 57 1.73 7.71 10.88
N CYS A 58 2.29 8.57 10.03
CA CYS A 58 2.40 9.99 10.29
C CYS A 58 0.99 10.60 10.42
N THR A 59 0.72 11.24 11.55
CA THR A 59 -0.60 11.83 11.86
C THR A 59 -0.52 13.33 12.11
N ASN A 60 0.67 13.87 12.36
CA ASN A 60 0.89 15.30 12.57
C ASN A 60 1.56 15.93 11.34
N PRO A 61 1.25 17.20 11.01
CA PRO A 61 1.90 17.92 9.91
C PRO A 61 3.43 18.04 10.04
N SER A 62 3.94 18.02 11.28
CA SER A 62 5.38 18.09 11.57
C SER A 62 6.10 16.76 11.37
N ASP A 63 5.37 15.66 11.23
CA ASP A 63 5.97 14.34 11.10
C ASP A 63 6.78 14.26 9.79
N ARG A 64 7.79 13.40 9.80
CA ARG A 64 8.65 13.14 8.65
C ARG A 64 8.59 11.65 8.36
N PRO A 65 7.93 11.23 7.26
CA PRO A 65 7.88 9.82 6.90
C PRO A 65 9.29 9.27 6.69
N ALA A 66 9.58 8.14 7.32
CA ALA A 66 10.76 7.33 7.03
C ALA A 66 10.58 6.53 5.73
N PHE A 67 9.34 6.13 5.44
CA PHE A 67 8.91 5.45 4.21
C PHE A 67 7.40 5.66 4.00
N PHE A 68 6.84 5.10 2.93
CA PHE A 68 5.44 5.22 2.56
C PHE A 68 4.85 3.84 2.28
N SER A 69 3.76 3.50 2.95
CA SER A 69 3.07 2.23 2.77
C SER A 69 1.80 2.41 1.95
N VAL A 70 1.51 1.42 1.12
CA VAL A 70 0.25 1.29 0.37
C VAL A 70 -0.55 0.15 0.97
N TYR A 71 -1.83 0.41 1.24
CA TYR A 71 -2.74 -0.54 1.87
C TYR A 71 -3.99 -0.79 1.05
N LEU A 72 -4.58 -1.97 1.19
CA LEU A 72 -5.92 -2.29 0.72
C LEU A 72 -6.90 -2.28 1.89
N HIS A 73 -8.05 -1.63 1.73
CA HIS A 73 -9.14 -1.70 2.69
C HIS A 73 -10.00 -2.93 2.44
N TYR A 74 -10.32 -3.65 3.50
CA TYR A 74 -11.29 -4.74 3.42
C TYR A 74 -12.70 -4.19 3.19
N ALA A 75 -13.39 -4.75 2.19
CA ALA A 75 -14.79 -4.51 1.93
C ALA A 75 -15.66 -5.00 3.10
N GLU A 76 -16.82 -4.38 3.27
CA GLU A 76 -17.77 -4.74 4.33
C GLU A 76 -18.11 -6.24 4.29
N GLY A 77 -17.94 -6.93 5.42
CA GLY A 77 -18.23 -8.36 5.55
C GLY A 77 -17.11 -9.31 5.09
N HIS A 78 -15.98 -8.78 4.60
CA HIS A 78 -14.82 -9.58 4.17
C HIS A 78 -13.63 -9.53 5.13
N GLY A 79 -13.56 -8.50 5.98
CA GLY A 79 -12.52 -8.30 6.98
C GLY A 79 -12.72 -7.00 7.76
N HIS A 80 -11.73 -6.62 8.58
CA HIS A 80 -11.72 -5.34 9.27
C HIS A 80 -10.36 -4.67 9.11
N GLY A 81 -10.37 -3.37 8.79
CA GLY A 81 -9.17 -2.56 8.70
C GLY A 81 -8.53 -2.59 7.31
N VAL A 82 -7.21 -2.71 7.29
CA VAL A 82 -6.39 -2.60 6.09
C VAL A 82 -5.29 -3.66 6.07
N GLU A 83 -4.86 -4.06 4.88
CA GLU A 83 -3.71 -4.94 4.67
C GLU A 83 -2.59 -4.19 3.94
N CYS A 84 -1.34 -4.32 4.41
CA CYS A 84 -0.20 -3.65 3.79
C CYS A 84 0.24 -4.42 2.55
N VAL A 85 0.27 -3.76 1.39
CA VAL A 85 0.58 -4.40 0.11
C VAL A 85 1.81 -3.84 -0.58
N GLY A 86 2.53 -2.93 0.08
CA GLY A 86 3.86 -2.51 -0.33
C GLY A 86 4.38 -1.30 0.43
N ASP A 87 5.71 -1.28 0.63
CA ASP A 87 6.44 -0.19 1.24
C ASP A 87 7.40 0.44 0.21
N PHE A 88 7.44 1.78 0.19
CA PHE A 88 8.16 2.56 -0.80
C PHE A 88 8.99 3.65 -0.14
N ALA A 89 10.15 3.91 -0.73
CA ALA A 89 11.08 4.92 -0.20
C ALA A 89 10.57 6.36 -0.42
N THR A 90 9.64 6.55 -1.35
CA THR A 90 9.11 7.89 -1.69
C THR A 90 7.61 7.86 -1.94
N ALA A 91 6.95 8.98 -1.64
CA ALA A 91 5.51 9.16 -1.86
C ALA A 91 5.11 8.93 -3.32
N ASP A 92 5.90 9.43 -4.27
CA ASP A 92 5.58 9.31 -5.70
C ASP A 92 5.59 7.87 -6.17
N ARG A 93 6.52 7.04 -5.66
CA ARG A 93 6.57 5.61 -5.97
C ARG A 93 5.41 4.84 -5.34
N ALA A 94 5.04 5.18 -4.10
CA ALA A 94 3.84 4.63 -3.47
C ALA A 94 2.57 4.97 -4.27
N ARG A 95 2.42 6.23 -4.71
CA ARG A 95 1.29 6.66 -5.55
C ARG A 95 1.27 5.99 -6.91
N GLU A 96 2.43 5.81 -7.54
CA GLU A 96 2.53 5.11 -8.81
C GLU A 96 2.04 3.67 -8.66
N TYR A 97 2.49 2.97 -7.62
CA TYR A 97 2.06 1.60 -7.33
C TYR A 97 0.56 1.52 -7.00
N ALA A 98 0.05 2.40 -6.13
CA ALA A 98 -1.37 2.51 -5.83
C ALA A 98 -2.22 2.81 -7.08
N GLY A 99 -1.70 3.65 -7.99
CA GLY A 99 -2.33 3.96 -9.27
C GLY A 99 -2.50 2.72 -10.15
N ARG A 100 -1.50 1.84 -10.19
CA ARG A 100 -1.58 0.58 -10.94
C ARG A 100 -2.61 -0.38 -10.35
N ILE A 101 -2.75 -0.42 -9.02
CA ILE A 101 -3.79 -1.20 -8.34
C ILE A 101 -5.18 -0.64 -8.67
N ARG A 102 -5.37 0.68 -8.55
CA ARG A 102 -6.60 1.37 -8.93
C ARG A 102 -6.98 1.06 -10.38
N ASP A 103 -6.03 1.14 -11.30
CA ASP A 103 -6.29 0.96 -12.72
C ASP A 103 -6.63 -0.51 -13.06
N ALA A 104 -6.10 -1.48 -12.31
CA ALA A 104 -6.41 -2.90 -12.50
C ALA A 104 -7.79 -3.30 -11.94
N PHE A 105 -8.19 -2.75 -10.81
CA PHE A 105 -9.39 -3.20 -10.08
C PHE A 105 -10.50 -2.15 -9.94
N CYS A 106 -10.27 -0.93 -10.41
CA CYS A 106 -11.17 0.22 -10.28
C CYS A 106 -11.47 0.62 -8.82
N TRP A 107 -10.67 0.19 -7.84
CA TRP A 107 -10.81 0.61 -6.44
C TRP A 107 -10.31 2.05 -6.25
N PRO A 108 -11.07 2.95 -5.60
CA PRO A 108 -10.62 4.30 -5.33
C PRO A 108 -9.41 4.32 -4.38
N ILE A 109 -8.54 5.32 -4.57
CA ILE A 109 -7.61 5.75 -3.53
C ILE A 109 -8.42 6.63 -2.57
N ALA A 110 -8.94 6.03 -1.50
CA ALA A 110 -9.82 6.70 -0.54
C ALA A 110 -9.06 7.62 0.41
N VAL A 111 -7.79 7.29 0.68
CA VAL A 111 -6.91 8.03 1.59
C VAL A 111 -5.54 8.18 0.93
N ASP A 112 -5.04 9.42 0.81
CA ASP A 112 -3.65 9.72 0.48
C ASP A 112 -3.09 10.70 1.52
N ARG A 113 -2.36 10.17 2.51
CA ARG A 113 -1.63 10.93 3.54
C ARG A 113 -0.13 11.00 3.24
N SER A 114 0.26 10.83 1.99
CA SER A 114 1.66 10.94 1.57
C SER A 114 2.08 12.36 1.16
N GLN A 115 1.16 13.34 1.23
CA GLN A 115 1.48 14.77 1.14
C GLN A 115 1.58 15.35 2.55
N SER A 116 2.64 16.13 2.82
CA SER A 116 2.67 16.98 4.00
C SER A 116 1.49 17.96 3.94
N LEU A 117 0.70 18.03 5.01
CA LEU A 117 -0.34 19.05 5.20
C LEU A 117 0.25 20.47 5.20
#